data_AF-A0A914Q912-F1
#
_entry.id   AF-A0A914Q912-F1
#
_cell.length_a   1.000
_cell.length_b   1.000
_cell.length_c   1.000
_cell.angle_alpha   90.00
_cell.angle_beta   90.00
_cell.angle_gamma   90.00
#
_symmetry.space_group_name_H-M   'P 1'
#
loop_
_entity.id
_entity.type
_entity.pdbx_description
1 polymer ?
#
loop_
_entity_poly.entity_id
_entity_poly.type
_entity_poly.pdbx_seq_one_letter_code
_entity_poly.pdbx_strand_id
1 'polypeptide(L)'
;MSDCEKLIEKLDAALSKNSPEEFSETFGDDVGIVNDVFSIFDTTLEDGQPDYKKGLKTLATKYFPEEFCHYEYVASGAEDKATKTRMVKLKTRLYYKQLKFNLLREESEGYAKAIAELFSGDKYNDPQRTLSRLQKLIGQFNLDPNRVIDILLDCFEANSERANFYTGILSALKVSRQDLADILKRKFIFQEKLDGSAYSLCNLAAIICEQGLVELLPFFAFVSYLLILKTLKYLF
;
A
#
# COMPACT_ATOMS: atom_id res chain seq x y z
N MET A 1 -35.51 -0.82 29.01
CA MET A 1 -34.46 -1.28 28.06
C MET A 1 -33.25 -0.39 28.23
N SER A 2 -32.12 -0.98 28.58
CA SER A 2 -30.82 -0.28 28.60
C SER A 2 -30.52 0.23 27.19
N ASP A 3 -29.82 1.34 27.04
CA ASP A 3 -29.50 1.90 25.73
C ASP A 3 -28.64 0.94 24.88
N CYS A 4 -27.93 0.01 25.52
CA CYS A 4 -27.26 -1.10 24.86
C CYS A 4 -28.22 -2.09 24.18
N GLU A 5 -29.39 -2.36 24.76
CA GLU A 5 -30.36 -3.29 24.18
C GLU A 5 -30.96 -2.71 22.89
N LYS A 6 -31.20 -1.39 22.86
CA LYS A 6 -31.66 -0.68 21.65
C LYS A 6 -30.59 -0.66 20.55
N LEU A 7 -29.31 -0.63 20.92
CA LEU A 7 -28.19 -0.58 20.00
C LEU A 7 -27.96 -1.95 19.35
N ILE A 8 -28.04 -3.02 20.14
CA ILE A 8 -28.03 -4.41 19.68
C ILE A 8 -29.21 -4.67 18.74
N GLU A 9 -30.40 -4.17 19.07
CA GLU A 9 -31.60 -4.32 18.22
C GLU A 9 -31.48 -3.57 16.89
N LYS A 10 -30.86 -2.38 16.89
CA LYS A 10 -30.55 -1.62 15.65
C LYS A 10 -29.48 -2.31 14.79
N LEU A 11 -28.46 -2.90 15.41
CA LEU A 11 -27.42 -3.68 14.73
C LEU A 11 -28.01 -4.96 14.12
N ASP A 12 -28.79 -5.71 14.88
CA ASP A 12 -29.47 -6.92 14.40
C ASP A 12 -30.48 -6.59 13.27
N ALA A 13 -31.18 -5.45 13.34
CA ALA A 13 -32.03 -4.97 12.26
C ALA A 13 -31.24 -4.56 10.99
N ALA A 14 -30.06 -3.97 11.15
CA ALA A 14 -29.18 -3.61 10.03
C ALA A 14 -28.56 -4.85 9.37
N LEU A 15 -28.22 -5.87 10.16
CA LEU A 15 -27.62 -7.12 9.69
C LEU A 15 -28.66 -8.09 9.09
N SER A 16 -29.92 -8.06 9.53
CA SER A 16 -31.00 -8.85 8.92
C SER A 16 -31.28 -8.53 7.45
N LYS A 17 -30.76 -7.41 6.94
CA LYS A 17 -30.89 -7.00 5.54
C LYS A 17 -29.82 -7.58 4.61
N ASN A 18 -28.74 -8.16 5.15
CA ASN A 18 -27.63 -8.73 4.37
C ASN A 18 -27.31 -10.15 4.85
N SER A 19 -27.05 -11.07 3.92
CA SER A 19 -26.90 -12.49 4.26
C SER A 19 -25.59 -12.78 5.02
N PRO A 20 -25.58 -13.69 6.02
CA PRO A 20 -24.38 -14.02 6.80
C PRO A 20 -23.25 -14.67 5.99
N GLU A 21 -23.58 -15.29 4.86
CA GLU A 21 -22.65 -16.04 4.01
C GLU A 21 -21.85 -15.10 3.07
N GLU A 22 -22.43 -13.97 2.67
CA GLU A 22 -21.68 -12.87 2.04
C GLU A 22 -20.74 -12.16 3.04
N PHE A 23 -20.97 -12.34 4.35
CA PHE A 23 -20.25 -11.63 5.41
C PHE A 23 -18.90 -12.26 5.78
N SER A 24 -18.62 -13.54 5.49
CA SER A 24 -17.29 -14.12 5.76
C SER A 24 -16.33 -14.06 4.57
N GLU A 25 -16.85 -14.06 3.34
CA GLU A 25 -16.03 -13.88 2.13
C GLU A 25 -15.64 -12.41 1.90
N THR A 26 -16.46 -11.46 2.38
CA THR A 26 -16.18 -10.02 2.22
C THR A 26 -15.19 -9.46 3.25
N PHE A 27 -15.05 -10.08 4.43
CA PHE A 27 -14.24 -9.56 5.54
C PHE A 27 -12.82 -10.14 5.60
N GLY A 28 -12.29 -10.55 4.45
CA GLY A 28 -10.84 -10.60 4.26
C GLY A 28 -10.29 -9.19 4.33
N ASP A 29 -9.71 -8.82 5.48
CA ASP A 29 -8.95 -7.58 5.73
C ASP A 29 -9.71 -6.24 5.90
N ASP A 30 -11.04 -6.22 5.99
CA ASP A 30 -11.80 -4.96 6.10
C ASP A 30 -11.81 -4.33 7.52
N VAL A 31 -10.73 -3.59 7.80
CA VAL A 31 -10.52 -2.69 8.95
C VAL A 31 -11.57 -1.58 9.05
N GLY A 32 -12.30 -1.28 7.97
CA GLY A 32 -13.27 -0.18 7.89
C GLY A 32 -14.53 -0.38 8.74
N ILE A 33 -15.17 -1.54 8.62
CA ILE A 33 -16.42 -1.84 9.36
C ILE A 33 -16.15 -1.95 10.86
N VAL A 34 -14.97 -2.44 11.22
CA VAL A 34 -14.50 -2.50 12.61
C VAL A 34 -14.35 -1.08 13.18
N ASN A 35 -13.74 -0.16 12.42
CA ASN A 35 -13.60 1.24 12.81
C ASN A 35 -14.96 1.96 12.92
N ASP A 36 -15.92 1.67 12.04
CA ASP A 36 -17.26 2.23 12.09
C ASP A 36 -18.03 1.75 13.33
N VAL A 37 -17.91 0.45 13.67
CA VAL A 37 -18.49 -0.12 14.89
C VAL A 37 -17.87 0.49 16.14
N PHE A 38 -16.53 0.62 16.19
CA PHE A 38 -15.84 1.28 17.32
C PHE A 38 -16.21 2.75 17.43
N SER A 39 -16.31 3.48 16.31
CA SER A 39 -16.71 4.89 16.33
C SER A 39 -18.14 5.07 16.83
N ILE A 40 -19.08 4.20 16.42
CA ILE A 40 -20.46 4.22 16.94
C ILE A 40 -20.46 3.95 18.44
N PHE A 41 -19.66 3.00 18.91
CA PHE A 41 -19.57 2.62 20.32
C PHE A 41 -18.98 3.74 21.19
N ASP A 42 -17.86 4.34 20.74
CA ASP A 42 -17.22 5.52 21.36
C ASP A 42 -18.17 6.74 21.39
N THR A 43 -19.09 6.87 20.42
CA THR A 43 -20.04 7.99 20.34
C THR A 43 -21.27 7.79 21.22
N THR A 44 -21.63 6.54 21.54
CA THR A 44 -22.89 6.23 22.25
C THR A 44 -22.73 5.95 23.73
N LEU A 45 -21.52 5.65 24.21
CA LEU A 45 -21.29 5.23 25.57
C LEU A 45 -19.98 5.82 26.10
N GLU A 46 -20.04 6.50 27.25
CA GLU A 46 -18.84 7.03 27.90
C GLU A 46 -17.96 5.89 28.46
N ASP A 47 -16.65 6.01 28.26
CA ASP A 47 -15.63 5.08 28.73
C ASP A 47 -15.84 4.67 30.20
N GLY A 48 -16.07 3.38 30.44
CA GLY A 48 -16.05 2.79 31.78
C GLY A 48 -17.40 2.44 32.42
N GLN A 49 -18.54 2.72 31.76
CA GLN A 49 -19.84 2.28 32.28
C GLN A 49 -20.03 0.74 32.20
N PRO A 50 -20.78 0.13 33.12
CA PRO A 50 -21.00 -1.33 33.13
C PRO A 50 -21.74 -1.82 31.87
N ASP A 51 -22.59 -0.98 31.30
CA ASP A 51 -23.35 -1.25 30.08
C ASP A 51 -22.43 -1.25 28.82
N TYR A 52 -21.40 -0.40 28.80
CA TYR A 52 -20.32 -0.41 27.79
C TYR A 52 -19.61 -1.76 27.74
N LYS A 53 -19.20 -2.27 28.92
CA LYS A 53 -18.51 -3.56 29.04
C LYS A 53 -19.38 -4.73 28.58
N LYS A 54 -20.69 -4.66 28.84
CA LYS A 54 -21.65 -5.70 28.45
C LYS A 54 -21.91 -5.69 26.94
N GLY A 55 -22.09 -4.52 26.34
CA GLY A 55 -22.32 -4.38 24.89
C GLY A 55 -21.10 -4.80 24.06
N LEU A 56 -19.89 -4.43 24.49
CA LEU A 56 -18.66 -4.89 23.87
C LEU A 56 -18.53 -6.41 23.89
N LYS A 57 -18.78 -7.03 25.04
CA LYS A 57 -18.73 -8.49 25.19
C LYS A 57 -19.72 -9.23 24.30
N THR A 58 -20.85 -8.61 23.94
CA THR A 58 -21.82 -9.21 23.02
C THR A 58 -21.42 -9.04 21.54
N LEU A 59 -20.87 -7.89 21.16
CA LEU A 59 -20.36 -7.61 19.81
C LEU A 59 -19.13 -8.46 19.48
N ALA A 60 -18.18 -8.47 20.41
CA ALA A 60 -17.06 -9.38 20.55
C ALA A 60 -17.36 -10.82 20.13
N THR A 61 -18.31 -11.46 20.83
CA THR A 61 -18.58 -12.89 20.68
C THR A 61 -19.40 -13.21 19.43
N LYS A 62 -20.14 -12.23 18.89
CA LYS A 62 -21.09 -12.45 17.79
C LYS A 62 -20.53 -12.06 16.41
N TYR A 63 -19.62 -11.08 16.34
CA TYR A 63 -19.23 -10.45 15.07
C TYR A 63 -17.73 -10.34 14.81
N PHE A 64 -16.86 -10.52 15.82
CA PHE A 64 -15.41 -10.37 15.66
C PHE A 64 -14.66 -11.64 16.09
N PRO A 65 -13.49 -11.95 15.51
CA PRO A 65 -12.64 -13.04 15.99
C PRO A 65 -12.20 -12.81 17.45
N GLU A 66 -12.03 -13.89 18.23
CA GLU A 66 -11.66 -13.88 19.66
C GLU A 66 -10.48 -12.95 20.00
N GLU A 67 -9.58 -12.75 19.04
CA GLU A 67 -8.43 -11.87 19.13
C GLU A 67 -8.81 -10.40 19.33
N PHE A 68 -9.93 -9.90 18.81
CA PHE A 68 -10.34 -8.49 18.97
C PHE A 68 -10.90 -8.20 20.37
N CYS A 69 -11.72 -9.09 20.90
CA CYS A 69 -12.42 -8.85 22.15
C CYS A 69 -11.71 -9.29 23.42
N HIS A 70 -10.62 -10.05 23.29
CA HIS A 70 -9.70 -10.25 24.41
C HIS A 70 -9.06 -8.93 24.88
N TYR A 71 -9.00 -7.88 24.04
CA TYR A 71 -8.30 -6.63 24.36
C TYR A 71 -9.12 -5.61 25.17
N GLU A 72 -10.43 -5.48 24.94
CA GLU A 72 -11.26 -4.56 25.73
C GLU A 72 -11.74 -5.15 27.05
N TYR A 73 -11.92 -6.48 27.12
CA TYR A 73 -12.18 -7.16 28.39
C TYR A 73 -11.01 -6.94 29.37
N VAL A 74 -9.77 -7.01 28.89
CA VAL A 74 -8.55 -6.74 29.66
C VAL A 74 -8.40 -5.24 29.98
N ALA A 75 -8.81 -4.34 29.08
CA ALA A 75 -8.83 -2.89 29.34
C ALA A 75 -9.76 -2.50 30.51
N SER A 76 -10.73 -3.35 30.82
CA SER A 76 -11.71 -3.12 31.87
C SER A 76 -11.25 -3.51 33.29
N GLY A 77 -10.00 -4.00 33.45
CA GLY A 77 -9.43 -4.35 34.77
C GLY A 77 -7.99 -4.88 34.86
N ALA A 78 -7.17 -4.94 33.80
CA ALA A 78 -5.75 -5.32 33.92
C ALA A 78 -4.83 -4.10 33.79
N GLU A 79 -4.24 -3.69 34.90
CA GLU A 79 -3.31 -2.55 35.03
C GLU A 79 -1.93 -2.75 34.37
N ASP A 80 -1.80 -3.59 33.35
CA ASP A 80 -0.50 -3.87 32.78
C ASP A 80 -0.10 -2.81 31.75
N LYS A 81 0.96 -2.05 32.04
CA LYS A 81 1.52 -0.97 31.18
C LYS A 81 1.85 -1.48 29.77
N ALA A 82 2.17 -2.78 29.66
CA ALA A 82 2.38 -3.46 28.40
C ALA A 82 1.12 -3.52 27.52
N THR A 83 -0.05 -3.74 28.12
CA THR A 83 -1.34 -3.83 27.41
C THR A 83 -1.78 -2.45 26.90
N LYS A 84 -1.62 -1.39 27.72
CA LYS A 84 -1.89 0.00 27.29
C LYS A 84 -1.01 0.39 26.09
N THR A 85 0.27 0.03 26.12
CA THR A 85 1.21 0.31 25.02
C THR A 85 0.84 -0.45 23.74
N ARG A 86 0.42 -1.73 23.85
CA ARG A 86 -0.08 -2.51 22.70
C ARG A 86 -1.37 -1.91 22.13
N MET A 87 -2.27 -1.41 22.98
CA MET A 87 -3.51 -0.76 22.56
C MET A 87 -3.24 0.54 21.79
N VAL A 88 -2.32 1.40 22.27
CA VAL A 88 -1.92 2.60 21.52
C VAL A 88 -1.36 2.20 20.16
N LYS A 89 -0.48 1.20 20.08
CA LYS A 89 0.06 0.71 18.79
C LYS A 89 -1.03 0.17 17.86
N LEU A 90 -2.01 -0.56 18.40
CA LEU A 90 -3.11 -1.12 17.62
C LEU A 90 -4.05 -0.01 17.11
N LYS A 91 -4.52 0.88 17.98
CA LYS A 91 -5.30 2.06 17.59
C LYS A 91 -4.54 2.89 16.57
N THR A 92 -3.24 3.13 16.79
CA THR A 92 -2.43 3.87 15.82
C THR A 92 -2.38 3.15 14.46
N ARG A 93 -2.26 1.82 14.45
CA ARG A 93 -2.27 1.01 13.24
C ARG A 93 -3.62 1.03 12.53
N LEU A 94 -4.74 0.96 13.26
CA LEU A 94 -6.08 0.93 12.70
C LEU A 94 -6.52 2.29 12.14
N TYR A 95 -6.17 3.39 12.83
CA TYR A 95 -6.62 4.74 12.46
C TYR A 95 -5.65 5.48 11.53
N TYR A 96 -4.34 5.22 11.58
CA TYR A 96 -3.35 6.02 10.85
C TYR A 96 -2.56 5.25 9.79
N LYS A 97 -2.68 3.92 9.71
CA LYS A 97 -2.05 3.17 8.61
C LYS A 97 -2.94 3.27 7.39
N GLN A 98 -2.57 4.12 6.43
CA GLN A 98 -3.15 4.06 5.08
C GLN A 98 -2.88 2.66 4.51
N LEU A 99 -3.95 1.93 4.18
CA LEU A 99 -3.85 0.69 3.44
C LEU A 99 -3.39 1.06 2.04
N LYS A 100 -2.08 0.94 1.79
CA LYS A 100 -1.50 1.03 0.45
C LYS A 100 -0.99 -0.34 0.07
N PHE A 101 -1.52 -0.88 -1.01
CA PHE A 101 -1.11 -2.16 -1.53
C PHE A 101 0.19 -1.97 -2.29
N ASN A 102 1.23 -2.68 -1.88
CA ASN A 102 2.58 -2.57 -2.47
C ASN A 102 2.94 -3.84 -3.25
N LEU A 103 2.27 -4.96 -3.00
CA LEU A 103 2.52 -6.22 -3.69
C LEU A 103 1.49 -6.47 -4.79
N LEU A 104 1.93 -7.02 -5.91
CA LEU A 104 1.05 -7.35 -7.04
C LEU A 104 -0.08 -8.32 -6.69
N ARG A 105 0.15 -9.20 -5.70
CA ARG A 105 -0.84 -10.17 -5.21
C ARG A 105 -1.91 -9.56 -4.31
N GLU A 106 -1.66 -8.39 -3.75
CA GLU A 106 -2.63 -7.70 -2.88
C GLU A 106 -3.74 -7.07 -3.73
N GLU A 107 -3.37 -6.37 -4.81
CA GLU A 107 -4.31 -5.73 -5.74
C GLU A 107 -3.97 -6.01 -7.21
N SER A 108 -4.24 -7.24 -7.63
CA SER A 108 -3.89 -7.70 -8.99
C SER A 108 -4.60 -6.91 -10.10
N GLU A 109 -5.87 -6.52 -9.89
CA GLU A 109 -6.64 -5.73 -10.85
C GLU A 109 -6.07 -4.32 -11.02
N GLY A 110 -5.81 -3.62 -9.92
CA GLY A 110 -5.30 -2.25 -9.94
C GLY A 110 -3.94 -2.17 -10.63
N TYR A 111 -3.03 -3.09 -10.32
CA TYR A 111 -1.73 -3.17 -10.99
C TYR A 111 -1.83 -3.60 -12.45
N ALA A 112 -2.71 -4.55 -12.80
CA ALA A 112 -2.91 -4.95 -14.20
C ALA A 112 -3.42 -3.78 -15.05
N LYS A 113 -4.36 -2.99 -14.52
CA LYS A 113 -4.86 -1.77 -15.20
C LYS A 113 -3.77 -0.70 -15.34
N ALA A 114 -2.95 -0.50 -14.31
CA ALA A 114 -1.83 0.43 -14.39
C ALA A 114 -0.80 0.02 -15.46
N ILE A 115 -0.45 -1.27 -15.52
CA ILE A 115 0.45 -1.82 -16.55
C ILE A 115 -0.16 -1.67 -17.94
N ALA A 116 -1.44 -2.02 -18.12
CA ALA A 116 -2.13 -1.92 -19.39
C ALA A 116 -2.18 -0.47 -19.92
N GLU A 117 -2.40 0.49 -19.03
CA GLU A 117 -2.38 1.93 -19.36
C GLU A 117 -0.99 2.39 -19.80
N LEU A 118 0.07 1.94 -19.12
CA LEU A 118 1.47 2.26 -19.46
C LEU A 118 1.89 1.67 -20.82
N PHE A 119 1.57 0.40 -21.06
CA PHE A 119 1.92 -0.31 -22.29
C PHE A 119 1.12 0.19 -23.49
N SER A 120 -0.20 0.30 -23.37
CA SER A 120 -1.05 0.67 -24.51
C SER A 120 -0.81 2.13 -24.92
N GLY A 121 -0.47 2.99 -23.96
CA GLY A 121 -0.51 4.43 -24.15
C GLY A 121 -1.94 4.90 -24.42
N ASP A 122 -2.22 6.17 -24.22
CA ASP A 122 -3.46 6.72 -24.74
C ASP A 122 -3.38 6.77 -26.28
N LYS A 123 -4.52 6.78 -26.99
CA LYS A 123 -4.54 6.87 -28.49
C LYS A 123 -3.72 8.04 -29.06
N TYR A 124 -3.40 9.02 -28.22
CA TYR A 124 -2.68 10.25 -28.52
C TYR A 124 -1.24 10.27 -27.99
N ASN A 125 -0.76 9.21 -27.31
CA ASN A 125 0.54 9.16 -26.63
C ASN A 125 0.81 10.38 -25.74
N ASP A 126 -0.20 10.86 -25.01
CA ASP A 126 -0.09 12.02 -24.14
C ASP A 126 0.36 11.60 -22.71
N PRO A 127 1.57 12.01 -22.27
CA PRO A 127 2.07 11.69 -20.93
C PRO A 127 1.21 12.26 -19.80
N GLN A 128 0.64 13.46 -19.96
CA GLN A 128 -0.14 14.14 -18.90
C GLN A 128 -1.47 13.44 -18.66
N ARG A 129 -2.13 13.03 -19.75
CA ARG A 129 -3.38 12.28 -19.67
C ARG A 129 -3.18 10.89 -19.08
N THR A 130 -2.10 10.21 -19.46
CA THR A 130 -1.71 8.91 -18.90
C THR A 130 -1.44 9.05 -17.40
N LEU A 131 -0.65 10.06 -16.99
CA LEU A 131 -0.39 10.35 -15.58
C LEU A 131 -1.68 10.60 -14.79
N SER A 132 -2.60 11.38 -15.35
CA SER A 132 -3.90 11.66 -14.71
C SER A 132 -4.73 10.40 -14.49
N ARG A 133 -4.67 9.43 -15.41
CA ARG A 133 -5.33 8.12 -15.26
C ARG A 133 -4.61 7.24 -14.23
N LEU A 134 -3.28 7.22 -14.23
CA LEU A 134 -2.49 6.50 -13.22
C LEU A 134 -2.78 7.02 -11.81
N GLN A 135 -2.89 8.34 -11.62
CA GLN A 135 -3.26 8.94 -10.34
C GLN A 135 -4.66 8.50 -9.87
N LYS A 136 -5.62 8.38 -10.80
CA LYS A 136 -6.95 7.86 -10.48
C LYS A 136 -6.89 6.38 -10.08
N LEU A 137 -6.11 5.56 -10.77
CA LEU A 137 -5.92 4.15 -10.41
C LEU A 137 -5.25 3.99 -9.05
N ILE A 138 -4.22 4.80 -8.77
CA ILE A 138 -3.55 4.84 -7.47
C ILE A 138 -4.55 5.14 -6.35
N GLY A 139 -5.43 6.13 -6.56
CA GLY A 139 -6.43 6.50 -5.56
C GLY A 139 -7.61 5.52 -5.45
N GLN A 140 -8.03 4.90 -6.56
CA GLN A 140 -9.18 3.99 -6.60
C GLN A 140 -8.85 2.62 -6.01
N PHE A 141 -7.66 2.10 -6.31
CA PHE A 141 -7.20 0.77 -5.86
C PHE A 141 -6.19 0.86 -4.73
N ASN A 142 -6.04 2.04 -4.10
CA ASN A 142 -5.09 2.28 -3.01
C ASN A 142 -3.67 1.75 -3.29
N LEU A 143 -3.15 1.92 -4.51
CA LEU A 143 -1.85 1.39 -4.91
C LEU A 143 -0.72 2.19 -4.25
N ASP A 144 0.40 1.54 -3.92
CA ASP A 144 1.62 2.23 -3.51
C ASP A 144 2.22 3.00 -4.69
N PRO A 145 2.31 4.34 -4.64
CA PRO A 145 2.88 5.16 -5.71
C PRO A 145 4.34 4.78 -6.04
N ASN A 146 5.14 4.39 -5.04
CA ASN A 146 6.53 3.98 -5.28
C ASN A 146 6.59 2.69 -6.09
N ARG A 147 5.66 1.77 -5.85
CA ARG A 147 5.53 0.55 -6.63
C ARG A 147 5.08 0.84 -8.06
N VAL A 148 4.16 1.78 -8.25
CA VAL A 148 3.72 2.21 -9.58
C VAL A 148 4.88 2.85 -10.37
N ILE A 149 5.75 3.64 -9.73
CA ILE A 149 6.97 4.17 -10.37
C ILE A 149 7.91 3.03 -10.76
N ASP A 150 8.10 2.04 -9.90
CA ASP A 150 8.95 0.89 -10.18
C ASP A 150 8.46 0.09 -11.42
N ILE A 151 7.15 -0.11 -11.53
CA ILE A 151 6.48 -0.72 -12.69
C ILE A 151 6.59 0.16 -13.94
N LEU A 152 6.45 1.48 -13.79
CA LEU A 152 6.64 2.42 -14.90
C LEU A 152 8.04 2.30 -15.48
N LEU A 153 9.06 2.18 -14.64
CA LEU A 153 10.45 1.98 -15.07
C LEU A 153 10.63 0.62 -15.78
N ASP A 154 9.96 -0.44 -15.31
CA ASP A 154 9.98 -1.74 -16.00
C ASP A 154 9.32 -1.66 -17.39
N CYS A 155 8.19 -0.96 -17.49
CA CYS A 155 7.52 -0.73 -18.78
C CYS A 155 8.37 0.11 -19.73
N PHE A 156 9.10 1.09 -19.19
CA PHE A 156 10.02 1.93 -19.95
C PHE A 156 11.24 1.12 -20.43
N GLU A 157 11.82 0.27 -19.58
CA GLU A 157 12.90 -0.64 -19.97
C GLU A 157 12.46 -1.56 -21.13
N ALA A 158 11.24 -2.09 -21.07
CA ALA A 158 10.68 -2.96 -22.11
C ALA A 158 10.34 -2.25 -23.43
N ASN A 159 10.10 -0.93 -23.40
CA ASN A 159 9.64 -0.13 -24.55
C ASN A 159 10.50 1.14 -24.71
N SER A 160 11.82 0.96 -24.78
CA SER A 160 12.79 2.06 -24.82
C SER A 160 12.61 3.02 -26.02
N GLU A 161 11.99 2.56 -27.11
CA GLU A 161 11.64 3.37 -28.29
C GLU A 161 10.64 4.48 -27.98
N ARG A 162 9.86 4.36 -26.89
CA ARG A 162 8.93 5.37 -26.40
C ARG A 162 9.53 6.25 -25.30
N ALA A 163 10.84 6.47 -25.31
CA ALA A 163 11.55 7.25 -24.30
C ALA A 163 10.88 8.59 -23.96
N ASN A 164 10.56 9.41 -24.97
CA ASN A 164 9.94 10.72 -24.79
C ASN A 164 8.59 10.66 -24.04
N PHE A 165 7.84 9.59 -24.23
CA PHE A 165 6.57 9.38 -23.55
C PHE A 165 6.79 9.11 -22.05
N TYR A 166 7.65 8.15 -21.72
CA TYR A 166 7.93 7.78 -20.33
C TYR A 166 8.64 8.89 -19.55
N THR A 167 9.59 9.58 -20.18
CA THR A 167 10.27 10.74 -19.57
C THR A 167 9.31 11.91 -19.37
N GLY A 168 8.34 12.07 -20.28
CA GLY A 168 7.21 12.99 -20.11
C GLY A 168 6.36 12.67 -18.88
N ILE A 169 6.09 11.39 -18.59
CA ILE A 169 5.35 10.99 -17.39
C ILE A 169 6.18 11.25 -16.14
N LEU A 170 7.46 10.83 -16.15
CA LEU A 170 8.37 10.99 -15.01
C LEU A 170 8.58 12.46 -14.63
N SER A 171 8.75 13.34 -15.61
CA SER A 171 8.87 14.78 -15.38
C SER A 171 7.60 15.39 -14.81
N ALA A 172 6.43 14.93 -15.27
CA ALA A 172 5.13 15.38 -14.78
C ALA A 172 4.79 14.86 -13.38
N LEU A 173 5.28 13.67 -13.00
CA LEU A 173 5.05 13.03 -11.69
C LEU A 173 5.77 13.77 -10.54
N LYS A 174 6.68 14.71 -10.84
CA LYS A 174 7.45 15.51 -9.85
C LYS A 174 8.17 14.66 -8.79
N VAL A 175 8.68 13.49 -9.18
CA VAL A 175 9.48 12.63 -8.30
C VAL A 175 10.81 13.31 -7.98
N SER A 176 11.27 13.21 -6.73
CA SER A 176 12.61 13.68 -6.37
C SER A 176 13.66 12.92 -7.18
N ARG A 177 14.68 13.62 -7.68
CA ARG A 177 15.81 13.00 -8.39
C ARG A 177 16.50 11.93 -7.54
N GLN A 178 16.55 12.14 -6.22
CA GLN A 178 17.16 11.20 -5.29
C GLN A 178 16.33 9.91 -5.18
N ASP A 179 15.00 10.04 -5.02
CA ASP A 179 14.11 8.88 -4.91
C ASP A 179 14.14 8.03 -6.19
N LEU A 180 14.13 8.69 -7.36
CA LEU A 180 14.24 8.01 -8.65
C LEU A 180 15.60 7.30 -8.80
N ALA A 181 16.69 7.97 -8.42
CA ALA A 181 18.01 7.36 -8.42
C ALA A 181 18.05 6.14 -7.50
N ASP A 182 17.45 6.21 -6.31
CA ASP A 182 17.45 5.11 -5.35
C ASP A 182 16.60 3.93 -5.82
N ILE A 183 15.49 4.16 -6.54
CA ILE A 183 14.73 3.09 -7.21
C ILE A 183 15.61 2.39 -8.26
N LEU A 184 16.29 3.15 -9.12
CA LEU A 184 17.18 2.60 -10.15
C LEU A 184 18.35 1.82 -9.52
N LYS A 185 19.00 2.37 -8.49
CA LYS A 185 20.08 1.69 -7.75
C LYS A 185 19.63 0.34 -7.22
N ARG A 186 18.41 0.26 -6.66
CA ARG A 186 17.82 -1.01 -6.19
C ARG A 186 17.64 -2.01 -7.34
N LYS A 187 17.17 -1.58 -8.51
CA LYS A 187 17.09 -2.45 -9.70
C LYS A 187 18.45 -2.98 -10.13
N PHE A 188 19.50 -2.15 -10.15
CA PHE A 188 20.87 -2.59 -10.45
C PHE A 188 21.40 -3.63 -9.45
N ILE A 189 21.18 -3.42 -8.14
CA ILE A 189 21.55 -4.39 -7.10
C ILE A 189 20.79 -5.71 -7.29
N PHE A 190 19.51 -5.64 -7.66
CA PHE A 190 18.70 -6.83 -7.90
C PHE A 190 19.18 -7.61 -9.13
N GLN A 191 19.54 -6.90 -10.21
CA GLN A 191 20.08 -7.54 -11.42
C GLN A 191 21.46 -8.17 -11.20
N GLU A 192 22.30 -7.58 -10.34
CA GLU A 192 23.57 -8.20 -9.94
C GLU A 192 23.35 -9.60 -9.36
N LYS A 193 22.31 -9.78 -8.55
CA LYS A 193 21.98 -11.06 -7.91
C LYS A 193 21.43 -12.11 -8.88
N LEU A 194 20.86 -11.70 -10.01
CA LEU A 194 20.23 -12.59 -10.98
C LEU A 194 21.15 -13.02 -12.14
N ASP A 195 22.40 -12.55 -12.16
CA ASP A 195 23.35 -12.78 -13.26
C ASP A 195 22.82 -12.43 -14.66
N GLY A 196 21.84 -11.52 -14.72
CA GLY A 196 21.23 -11.06 -15.97
C GLY A 196 22.09 -10.04 -16.71
N SER A 197 21.88 -9.94 -18.03
CA SER A 197 22.46 -8.88 -18.86
C SER A 197 21.87 -7.51 -18.48
N ALA A 198 22.72 -6.61 -17.97
CA ALA A 198 22.34 -5.27 -17.56
C ALA A 198 22.17 -4.27 -18.71
N TYR A 199 22.17 -4.73 -19.97
CA TYR A 199 22.19 -3.83 -21.12
C TYR A 199 20.94 -2.94 -21.22
N SER A 200 19.75 -3.52 -21.07
CA SER A 200 18.47 -2.79 -21.11
C SER A 200 18.36 -1.79 -19.98
N LEU A 201 18.74 -2.19 -18.75
CA LEU A 201 18.74 -1.32 -17.59
C LEU A 201 19.79 -0.19 -17.69
N CYS A 202 20.97 -0.46 -18.25
CA CYS A 202 21.97 0.55 -18.57
C CYS A 202 21.46 1.55 -19.62
N ASN A 203 20.77 1.07 -20.65
CA ASN A 203 20.17 1.93 -21.67
C ASN A 203 19.09 2.84 -21.06
N LEU A 204 18.19 2.27 -20.23
CA LEU A 204 17.21 3.03 -19.46
C LEU A 204 17.89 4.11 -18.61
N ALA A 205 18.92 3.75 -17.85
CA ALA A 205 19.64 4.68 -16.99
C ALA A 205 20.33 5.79 -17.77
N ALA A 206 20.90 5.48 -18.94
CA ALA A 206 21.51 6.47 -19.82
C ALA A 206 20.49 7.51 -20.29
N ILE A 207 19.32 7.07 -20.76
CA ILE A 207 18.24 7.97 -21.20
C ILE A 207 17.74 8.84 -20.04
N ILE A 208 17.55 8.27 -18.86
CA ILE A 208 17.09 9.03 -17.67
C ILE A 208 18.12 10.09 -17.25
N CYS A 209 19.41 9.77 -17.32
CA CYS A 209 20.49 10.73 -17.04
C CYS A 209 20.57 11.84 -18.10
N GLU A 210 20.41 11.49 -19.39
CA GLU A 210 20.42 12.44 -20.50
C GLU A 210 19.29 13.48 -20.37
N GLN A 211 18.11 13.05 -19.91
CA GLN A 211 16.97 13.93 -19.67
C GLN A 211 17.07 14.74 -18.36
N GLY A 212 18.18 14.61 -17.61
CA GLY A 212 18.41 15.35 -16.36
C GLY A 212 17.48 14.96 -15.21
N LEU A 213 16.85 13.78 -15.29
CA LEU A 213 15.99 13.25 -14.23
C LEU A 213 16.81 12.65 -13.07
N VAL A 214 18.03 12.19 -13.36
CA VAL A 214 19.02 11.70 -12.37
C VAL A 214 20.40 12.30 -12.69
N GLU A 215 21.16 12.64 -11.65
CA GLU A 215 22.51 13.17 -11.81
C GLU A 215 23.50 12.08 -12.25
N LEU A 216 24.13 12.30 -13.40
CA LEU A 216 24.99 11.30 -14.04
C LEU A 216 26.20 10.91 -13.18
N LEU A 217 26.94 11.88 -12.63
CA LEU A 217 28.19 11.62 -11.89
C LEU A 217 28.01 10.72 -10.65
N PRO A 218 27.11 11.03 -9.70
CA PRO A 218 26.91 10.18 -8.52
C PRO A 218 26.32 8.82 -8.90
N PHE A 219 25.48 8.77 -9.93
CA PHE A 219 24.88 7.51 -10.40
C PHE A 219 25.92 6.61 -11.08
N PHE A 220 26.75 7.17 -11.96
CA PHE A 220 27.82 6.46 -12.63
C PHE A 220 28.86 5.90 -11.65
N ALA A 221 29.23 6.67 -10.63
CA ALA A 221 30.14 6.21 -9.57
C ALA A 221 29.59 4.96 -8.86
N PHE A 222 28.29 4.95 -8.56
CA PHE A 222 27.62 3.80 -7.96
C PHE A 222 27.60 2.57 -8.88
N VAL A 223 27.19 2.73 -10.15
CA VAL A 223 27.12 1.61 -11.10
C VAL A 223 28.52 1.03 -11.37
N SER A 224 29.53 1.90 -11.50
CA SER A 224 30.93 1.48 -11.68
C SER A 224 31.44 0.69 -10.49
N TYR A 225 31.16 1.15 -9.26
CA TYR A 225 31.49 0.44 -8.04
C TYR A 225 30.85 -0.96 -8.00
N LEU A 226 29.58 -1.07 -8.39
CA LEU A 226 28.85 -2.33 -8.46
C LEU A 226 29.47 -3.31 -9.47
N LEU A 227 29.85 -2.84 -10.66
CA LEU A 227 30.50 -3.65 -11.68
C LEU A 227 31.87 -4.15 -11.22
N ILE A 228 32.65 -3.31 -10.54
CA ILE A 228 33.96 -3.69 -9.97
C ILE A 228 33.78 -4.77 -8.89
N LEU A 229 32.79 -4.62 -8.00
CA LEU A 229 32.49 -5.67 -7.03
C LEU A 229 32.09 -6.99 -7.69
N LYS A 230 31.30 -6.92 -8.77
CA LYS A 230 30.93 -8.11 -9.54
C LYS A 230 32.14 -8.79 -10.15
N THR A 231 33.06 -8.06 -10.78
CA THR A 231 34.28 -8.65 -11.37
C THR A 231 35.21 -9.24 -10.31
N LEU A 232 35.35 -8.60 -9.16
CA LEU A 232 36.15 -9.13 -8.04
C LEU A 232 35.59 -10.46 -7.51
N LYS A 233 34.25 -10.62 -7.44
CA LYS A 233 33.61 -11.89 -7.04
C LYS A 233 33.89 -13.06 -7.99
N TYR A 234 34.24 -12.81 -9.26
CA TYR A 234 34.61 -13.87 -10.20
C TYR A 234 36.12 -14.19 -10.17
N LEU A 235 36.92 -13.34 -9.54
CA LEU A 235 38.38 -13.49 -9.45
C LEU A 235 38.84 -14.23 -8.19
N PHE A 236 37.96 -14.40 -7.19
CA PHE A 236 38.20 -15.08 -5.92
C PHE A 236 37.09 -16.09 -5.62
#